data_AF-A0A7S1YZ14-F1
#
_entry.id   AF-A0A7S1YZ14-F1
#
_cell.length_a   1.000
_cell.length_b   1.000
_cell.length_c   1.000
_cell.angle_alpha   90.00
_cell.angle_beta   90.00
_cell.angle_gamma   90.00
#
_symmetry.space_group_name_H-M   'P 1'
#
loop_
_entity.id
_entity.type
_entity.pdbx_description
1 polymer ?
#
loop_
_entity_poly.entity_id
_entity_poly.type
_entity_poly.pdbx_seq_one_letter_code
_entity_poly.pdbx_strand_id
1 'polypeptide(L)'
;GYVGRFVASEASLSRVAGASATGNSNGQTDDTQTVFILDRSGSMGLWVHRIVSTVLPTLAREYLHMGSTDPVTLITFDRRTETIPTTVEGLEILNIHSRDTTEMQYVHKALLGCLSGASNVRILAISDGAIDDTSCTLQQADIVADQMKRTSYSMSVTAVRLFTSNSQPDTRALASVLQYNTTSPGSIIDIRANPSDVLGFAKAIGETTEFTTLCGPSLVLTAGNGCLQEAPWADPASSLRLGSVQPDTPMSFWLNAPPEGLALNGVLVEVHTGDPLTHDTLNVLLEDKISYFINHLKVLKVVNSPSAKQKLLQILAYFQDLEKNLPPTDLVPLLEDRSLAGRSRYMKASLARRIRSVAHTMETIVNDERIAKLNAAQQADYLRQANTGASRTTKGLARRAEASGTDFATTMQAEILSMAAHFEESLGQVDDANHAVSFYS
;
A
#
# COMPACT_ATOMS: atom_id res chain seq x y z
N GLY A 1 -0.26 -27.90 -4.85
CA GLY A 1 -0.86 -27.03 -3.82
C GLY A 1 -2.34 -26.92 -4.10
N TYR A 2 -3.12 -26.66 -3.06
CA TYR A 2 -4.55 -26.39 -3.14
C TYR A 2 -4.78 -24.89 -2.96
N VAL A 3 -5.89 -24.38 -3.48
CA VAL A 3 -6.38 -23.02 -3.20
C VAL A 3 -7.62 -23.16 -2.34
N GLY A 4 -7.62 -22.52 -1.18
CA GLY A 4 -8.80 -22.38 -0.35
C GLY A 4 -9.57 -21.12 -0.76
N ARG A 5 -10.90 -21.22 -0.81
CA ARG A 5 -11.81 -20.08 -1.00
C ARG A 5 -12.82 -20.08 0.14
N PHE A 6 -12.79 -19.04 0.96
CA PHE A 6 -13.68 -18.84 2.09
C PHE A 6 -14.79 -17.86 1.71
N VAL A 7 -16.03 -18.21 2.02
CA VAL A 7 -17.20 -17.33 1.86
C VAL A 7 -18.01 -17.44 3.15
N ALA A 8 -18.38 -16.31 3.72
CA ALA A 8 -19.23 -16.25 4.89
C ALA A 8 -20.45 -15.39 4.63
N SER A 9 -21.63 -15.92 4.97
CA SER A 9 -22.84 -15.11 5.05
C SER A 9 -22.80 -14.22 6.29
N GLU A 10 -23.54 -13.12 6.26
CA GLU A 10 -23.69 -12.21 7.40
C GLU A 10 -24.09 -12.96 8.68
N ALA A 11 -25.07 -13.87 8.58
CA ALA A 11 -25.52 -14.69 9.70
C ALA A 11 -24.42 -15.61 10.29
N SER A 12 -23.50 -16.10 9.46
CA SER A 12 -22.35 -16.88 9.95
C SER A 12 -21.33 -15.99 10.67
N LEU A 13 -21.05 -14.80 10.13
CA LEU A 13 -20.16 -13.83 10.78
C LEU A 13 -20.73 -13.36 12.12
N SER A 14 -22.03 -13.07 12.22
CA SER A 14 -22.67 -12.70 13.49
C SER A 14 -22.60 -13.82 14.52
N ARG A 15 -22.75 -15.09 14.12
CA ARG A 15 -22.61 -16.24 15.03
C ARG A 15 -21.19 -16.37 15.56
N VAL A 16 -20.20 -16.20 14.70
CA VAL A 16 -18.77 -16.26 15.08
C VAL A 16 -18.41 -15.11 16.02
N ALA A 17 -18.89 -13.89 15.73
CA ALA A 17 -18.72 -12.74 16.61
C ALA A 17 -19.37 -12.96 17.98
N GLY A 18 -20.59 -13.54 18.01
CA GLY A 18 -21.29 -13.87 19.26
C GLY A 18 -20.60 -14.97 20.08
N ALA A 19 -20.04 -16.00 19.42
CA ALA A 19 -19.30 -17.07 20.09
C ALA A 19 -18.04 -16.53 20.79
N SER A 20 -17.29 -15.64 20.13
CA SER A 20 -16.13 -14.96 20.72
C SER A 20 -16.50 -14.15 21.97
N ALA A 21 -17.68 -13.49 21.98
CA ALA A 21 -18.12 -12.70 23.12
C ALA A 21 -18.47 -13.53 24.37
N THR A 22 -18.88 -14.80 24.20
CA THR A 22 -19.30 -15.68 25.30
C THR A 22 -18.15 -16.47 25.95
N GLY A 23 -16.97 -16.52 25.34
CA GLY A 23 -15.87 -17.41 25.75
C GLY A 23 -14.89 -16.89 26.82
N ASN A 24 -14.86 -15.59 27.11
CA ASN A 24 -14.10 -15.01 28.24
C ASN A 24 -14.45 -13.52 28.35
N SER A 25 -15.39 -13.18 29.22
CA SER A 25 -15.95 -11.82 29.36
C SER A 25 -15.05 -10.84 30.13
N ASN A 26 -13.73 -10.94 30.00
CA ASN A 26 -12.83 -9.87 30.41
C ASN A 26 -12.58 -8.95 29.21
N GLY A 27 -13.64 -8.23 28.78
CA GLY A 27 -13.59 -6.98 28.00
C GLY A 27 -12.45 -6.80 27.00
N GLN A 28 -12.07 -7.84 26.26
CA GLN A 28 -10.99 -7.77 25.29
C GLN A 28 -11.55 -7.12 24.03
N THR A 29 -11.67 -5.79 24.08
CA THR A 29 -11.78 -4.95 22.88
C THR A 29 -10.75 -5.43 21.88
N ASP A 30 -11.17 -5.67 20.63
CA ASP A 30 -10.26 -6.02 19.53
C ASP A 30 -9.01 -5.15 19.66
N ASP A 31 -7.85 -5.79 19.89
CA ASP A 31 -6.58 -5.14 20.17
C ASP A 31 -6.03 -4.54 18.86
N THR A 32 -6.74 -3.50 18.43
CA THR A 32 -6.48 -2.73 17.23
C THR A 32 -5.73 -1.49 17.62
N GLN A 33 -4.44 -1.48 17.31
CA GLN A 33 -3.61 -0.33 17.55
C GLN A 33 -3.69 0.64 16.37
N THR A 34 -4.00 1.90 16.66
CA THR A 34 -4.01 2.96 15.65
C THR A 34 -2.75 3.80 15.77
N VAL A 35 -1.99 3.89 14.67
CA VAL A 35 -0.74 4.65 14.58
C VAL A 35 -0.87 5.70 13.49
N PHE A 36 -0.70 6.96 13.87
CA PHE A 36 -0.57 8.07 12.95
C PHE A 36 0.91 8.38 12.76
N ILE A 37 1.38 8.45 11.52
CA ILE A 37 2.73 8.91 11.18
C ILE A 37 2.59 10.28 10.53
N LEU A 38 3.22 11.30 11.10
CA LEU A 38 3.08 12.67 10.64
C LEU A 38 4.44 13.32 10.40
N ASP A 39 4.62 13.77 9.17
CA ASP A 39 5.66 14.70 8.80
C ASP A 39 5.42 16.04 9.49
N ARG A 40 6.43 16.54 10.20
CA ARG A 40 6.39 17.87 10.80
C ARG A 40 7.53 18.76 10.31
N SER A 41 7.99 18.55 9.08
CA SER A 41 8.95 19.43 8.42
C SER A 41 8.40 20.84 8.17
N GLY A 42 9.30 21.76 7.81
CA GLY A 42 8.99 23.18 7.61
C GLY A 42 8.00 23.42 6.47
N SER A 43 8.04 22.58 5.44
CA SER A 43 7.13 22.64 4.29
C SER A 43 5.69 22.25 4.62
N MET A 44 5.47 21.54 5.73
CA MET A 44 4.14 21.29 6.28
C MET A 44 3.55 22.53 6.97
N GLY A 45 4.38 23.41 7.53
CA GLY A 45 3.98 24.69 8.14
C GLY A 45 2.82 24.55 9.14
N LEU A 46 1.79 25.40 9.00
CA LEU A 46 0.61 25.39 9.87
C LEU A 46 -0.25 24.12 9.76
N TRP A 47 -0.03 23.28 8.74
CA TRP A 47 -0.78 22.03 8.61
C TRP A 47 -0.43 21.02 9.69
N VAL A 48 0.79 21.03 10.22
CA VAL A 48 1.18 20.11 11.30
C VAL A 48 0.23 20.25 12.48
N HIS A 49 0.06 21.49 12.98
CA HIS A 49 -0.82 21.74 14.12
C HIS A 49 -2.28 21.40 13.79
N ARG A 50 -2.79 21.83 12.64
CA ARG A 50 -4.18 21.55 12.21
C ARG A 50 -4.46 20.06 12.06
N ILE A 51 -3.49 19.30 11.53
CA ILE A 51 -3.62 17.86 11.38
C ILE A 51 -3.73 17.22 12.76
N VAL A 52 -2.82 17.55 13.68
CA VAL A 52 -2.81 16.97 15.02
C VAL A 52 -4.04 17.35 15.83
N SER A 53 -4.41 18.64 15.87
CA SER A 53 -5.45 19.12 16.78
C SER A 53 -6.86 19.02 16.22
N THR A 54 -7.04 18.88 14.90
CA THR A 54 -8.36 18.87 14.26
C THR A 54 -8.58 17.65 13.38
N VAL A 55 -7.68 17.38 12.43
CA VAL A 55 -7.91 16.34 11.41
C VAL A 55 -7.87 14.94 12.01
N LEU A 56 -6.81 14.58 12.73
CA LEU A 56 -6.65 13.24 13.30
C LEU A 56 -7.75 12.89 14.32
N PRO A 57 -8.15 13.81 15.24
CA PRO A 57 -9.30 13.57 16.11
C PRO A 57 -10.61 13.35 15.34
N THR A 58 -10.86 14.16 14.30
CA THR A 58 -12.05 14.02 13.45
C THR A 58 -12.05 12.67 12.73
N LEU A 59 -10.91 12.28 12.14
CA LEU A 59 -10.73 10.98 11.51
C LEU A 59 -10.98 9.82 12.48
N ALA A 60 -10.38 9.90 13.68
CA ALA A 60 -10.53 8.88 14.70
C ALA A 60 -12.00 8.70 15.12
N ARG A 61 -12.75 9.80 15.33
CA ARG A 61 -14.15 9.71 15.77
C ARG A 61 -15.10 9.34 14.66
N GLU A 62 -15.05 10.06 13.54
CA GLU A 62 -16.08 9.95 12.49
C GLU A 62 -15.87 8.72 11.61
N TYR A 63 -14.60 8.36 11.34
CA TYR A 63 -14.26 7.32 10.36
C TYR A 63 -13.65 6.06 10.99
N LEU A 64 -12.99 6.18 12.15
CA LEU A 64 -12.48 5.01 12.88
C LEU A 64 -13.39 4.56 14.03
N HIS A 65 -14.46 5.32 14.29
CA HIS A 65 -15.42 5.09 15.37
C HIS A 65 -14.75 4.94 16.76
N MET A 66 -13.64 5.65 16.98
CA MET A 66 -12.91 5.66 18.24
C MET A 66 -13.53 6.66 19.22
N GLY A 67 -13.63 6.24 20.48
CA GLY A 67 -13.99 7.10 21.61
C GLY A 67 -12.88 8.07 21.99
N SER A 68 -13.22 9.13 22.73
CA SER A 68 -12.27 10.16 23.18
C SER A 68 -11.08 9.61 23.99
N THR A 69 -11.31 8.55 24.76
CA THR A 69 -10.30 7.92 25.61
C THR A 69 -9.53 6.80 24.92
N ASP A 70 -9.88 6.45 23.68
CA ASP A 70 -9.25 5.34 22.99
C ASP A 70 -7.77 5.66 22.70
N PRO A 71 -6.87 4.69 22.92
CA PRO A 71 -5.45 4.91 22.76
C PRO A 71 -5.09 5.03 21.27
N VAL A 72 -4.20 5.97 20.98
CA VAL A 72 -3.60 6.18 19.66
C VAL A 72 -2.10 6.45 19.85
N THR A 73 -1.29 6.08 18.87
CA THR A 73 0.13 6.43 18.84
C THR A 73 0.38 7.43 17.73
N LEU A 74 0.92 8.61 18.06
CA LEU A 74 1.40 9.57 17.07
C LEU A 74 2.91 9.47 16.94
N ILE A 75 3.40 9.10 15.77
CA ILE A 75 4.82 9.15 15.40
C ILE A 75 5.02 10.40 14.56
N THR A 76 5.82 11.33 15.06
CA THR A 76 6.20 12.52 14.28
C THR A 76 7.64 12.41 13.81
N PHE A 77 7.96 12.98 12.66
CA PHE A 77 9.33 13.01 12.14
C PHE A 77 9.72 14.36 11.52
N ASP A 78 10.98 14.71 11.76
CA ASP A 78 11.74 15.79 11.15
C ASP A 78 13.19 15.28 11.02
N ARG A 79 14.20 15.95 11.59
CA ARG A 79 15.52 15.39 11.88
C ARG A 79 15.51 14.23 12.91
N ARG A 80 14.48 14.16 13.74
CA ARG A 80 14.30 13.16 14.80
C ARG A 80 12.91 12.56 14.70
N THR A 81 12.78 11.31 15.11
CA THR A 81 11.49 10.66 15.28
C THR A 81 11.08 10.67 16.74
N GLU A 82 9.87 11.14 17.02
CA GLU A 82 9.26 11.13 18.35
C GLU A 82 8.01 10.25 18.31
N THR A 83 7.89 9.30 19.23
CA THR A 83 6.70 8.45 19.42
C THR A 83 5.94 8.94 20.63
N ILE A 84 4.68 9.32 20.43
CA ILE A 84 3.82 9.96 21.42
C ILE A 84 2.57 9.08 21.61
N PRO A 85 2.57 8.16 22.59
CA PRO A 85 1.36 7.46 23.01
C PRO A 85 0.40 8.48 23.64
N THR A 86 -0.85 8.53 23.18
CA THR A 86 -1.86 9.48 23.64
C THR A 86 -3.27 8.90 23.45
N THR A 87 -4.30 9.70 23.69
CA THR A 87 -5.71 9.35 23.37
C THR A 87 -6.23 10.25 22.25
N VAL A 88 -7.41 9.92 21.70
CA VAL A 88 -8.08 10.77 20.69
C VAL A 88 -8.30 12.20 21.19
N GLU A 89 -8.74 12.37 22.45
CA GLU A 89 -8.84 13.69 23.10
C GLU A 89 -7.46 14.31 23.35
N GLY A 90 -6.48 13.49 23.72
CA GLY A 90 -5.11 13.93 23.93
C GLY A 90 -4.49 14.57 22.68
N LEU A 91 -4.86 14.12 21.47
CA LEU A 91 -4.42 14.75 20.21
C LEU A 91 -4.84 16.22 20.09
N GLU A 92 -6.01 16.61 20.61
CA GLU A 92 -6.55 17.98 20.48
C GLU A 92 -5.73 19.01 21.27
N ILE A 93 -5.14 18.58 22.39
CA ILE A 93 -4.33 19.42 23.27
C ILE A 93 -2.83 19.40 22.91
N LEU A 94 -2.41 18.52 21.99
CA LEU A 94 -1.00 18.43 21.60
C LEU A 94 -0.58 19.66 20.79
N ASN A 95 0.40 20.40 21.33
CA ASN A 95 0.92 21.61 20.71
C ASN A 95 2.10 21.34 19.77
N ILE A 96 1.88 20.52 18.74
CA ILE A 96 2.91 20.12 17.78
C ILE A 96 2.90 21.09 16.59
N HIS A 97 4.09 21.56 16.22
CA HIS A 97 4.32 22.50 15.13
C HIS A 97 5.38 21.97 14.17
N SER A 98 5.47 22.57 12.99
CA SER A 98 6.54 22.32 12.03
C SER A 98 7.92 22.66 12.60
N ARG A 99 8.93 21.89 12.22
CA ARG A 99 10.36 22.05 12.52
C ARG A 99 11.19 21.97 11.24
N ASP A 100 12.50 22.16 11.35
CA ASP A 100 13.41 22.13 10.20
C ASP A 100 13.74 20.68 9.78
N THR A 101 13.90 20.46 8.46
CA THR A 101 14.31 19.20 7.78
C THR A 101 13.29 18.04 7.80
N THR A 102 13.53 17.04 6.93
CA THR A 102 12.65 15.87 6.79
C THR A 102 13.44 14.56 6.64
N GLU A 103 13.71 13.88 7.76
CA GLU A 103 14.36 12.55 7.81
C GLU A 103 13.36 11.47 8.26
N MET A 104 13.05 10.53 7.38
CA MET A 104 12.07 9.46 7.64
C MET A 104 12.72 8.13 8.07
N GLN A 105 14.05 7.98 7.98
CA GLN A 105 14.73 6.70 8.21
C GLN A 105 14.45 6.06 9.58
N TYR A 106 14.22 6.88 10.61
CA TYR A 106 13.99 6.42 11.97
C TYR A 106 12.53 6.05 12.25
N VAL A 107 11.60 6.48 11.39
CA VAL A 107 10.15 6.21 11.52
C VAL A 107 9.88 4.71 11.52
N HIS A 108 10.53 3.95 10.65
CA HIS A 108 10.29 2.52 10.52
C HIS A 108 10.66 1.75 11.80
N LYS A 109 11.77 2.12 12.45
CA LYS A 109 12.17 1.51 13.73
C LYS A 109 11.24 1.92 14.87
N ALA A 110 10.85 3.20 14.91
CA ALA A 110 9.91 3.71 15.91
C ALA A 110 8.54 3.02 15.79
N LEU A 111 8.07 2.86 14.56
CA LEU A 111 6.85 2.11 14.25
C LEU A 111 6.95 0.69 14.79
N LEU A 112 7.97 -0.09 14.41
CA LEU A 112 8.13 -1.45 14.93
C LEU A 112 8.18 -1.51 16.45
N GLY A 113 8.90 -0.57 17.09
CA GLY A 113 9.03 -0.51 18.54
C GLY A 113 7.71 -0.22 19.27
N CYS A 114 6.75 0.44 18.62
CA CYS A 114 5.46 0.77 19.22
C CYS A 114 4.38 -0.32 19.02
N LEU A 115 4.56 -1.26 18.09
CA LEU A 115 3.56 -2.30 17.76
C LEU A 115 3.46 -3.46 18.77
N SER A 116 3.82 -3.24 20.04
CA SER A 116 3.91 -4.34 21.00
C SER A 116 2.53 -4.85 21.44
N GLY A 117 2.22 -6.11 21.14
CA GLY A 117 1.04 -6.82 21.68
C GLY A 117 -0.19 -6.79 20.78
N ALA A 118 -0.32 -5.78 19.92
CA ALA A 118 -1.46 -5.66 19.01
C ALA A 118 -1.44 -6.70 17.90
N SER A 119 -2.60 -7.24 17.57
CA SER A 119 -2.74 -8.18 16.44
C SER A 119 -3.25 -7.50 15.16
N ASN A 120 -4.02 -6.42 15.33
CA ASN A 120 -4.51 -5.59 14.25
C ASN A 120 -3.87 -4.20 14.37
N VAL A 121 -3.38 -3.66 13.26
CA VAL A 121 -2.71 -2.36 13.25
C VAL A 121 -3.26 -1.51 12.12
N ARG A 122 -3.66 -0.28 12.45
CA ARG A 122 -4.02 0.75 11.48
C ARG A 122 -2.90 1.78 11.41
N ILE A 123 -2.38 2.02 10.22
CA ILE A 123 -1.33 3.02 10.00
C ILE A 123 -1.85 4.04 8.99
N LEU A 124 -1.85 5.31 9.38
CA LEU A 124 -2.08 6.44 8.49
C LEU A 124 -0.83 7.32 8.50
N ALA A 125 -0.11 7.35 7.38
CA ALA A 125 1.05 8.21 7.18
C ALA A 125 0.66 9.46 6.40
N ILE A 126 1.02 10.65 6.88
CA ILE A 126 0.75 11.93 6.23
C ILE A 126 2.08 12.69 6.08
N SER A 127 2.42 13.03 4.84
CA SER A 127 3.60 13.84 4.51
C SER A 127 3.32 14.63 3.24
N ASP A 128 4.02 15.74 3.03
CA ASP A 128 3.99 16.41 1.73
C ASP A 128 4.85 15.70 0.67
N GLY A 129 5.74 14.79 1.11
CA GLY A 129 6.62 13.95 0.30
C GLY A 129 8.05 14.48 0.16
N ALA A 130 8.40 15.62 0.76
CA ALA A 130 9.76 16.17 0.67
C ALA A 130 10.69 15.50 1.70
N ILE A 131 11.20 14.30 1.38
CA ILE A 131 12.01 13.49 2.31
C ILE A 131 13.49 13.46 1.87
N ASP A 132 14.35 14.02 2.71
CA ASP A 132 15.77 14.27 2.41
C ASP A 132 16.61 12.98 2.40
N ASP A 133 16.23 11.98 3.21
CA ASP A 133 16.99 10.74 3.46
C ASP A 133 16.40 9.51 2.76
N THR A 134 15.79 9.70 1.59
CA THR A 134 15.03 8.66 0.87
C THR A 134 15.75 7.32 0.79
N SER A 135 17.04 7.27 0.42
CA SER A 135 17.80 6.01 0.31
C SER A 135 17.88 5.24 1.64
N CYS A 136 18.14 5.94 2.74
CA CYS A 136 18.21 5.34 4.08
C CYS A 136 16.81 4.89 4.54
N THR A 137 15.78 5.69 4.25
CA THR A 137 14.39 5.35 4.51
C THR A 137 13.97 4.06 3.83
N LEU A 138 14.26 3.90 2.53
CA LEU A 138 13.93 2.67 1.79
C LEU A 138 14.65 1.44 2.36
N GLN A 139 15.92 1.58 2.75
CA GLN A 139 16.67 0.49 3.38
C GLN A 139 16.06 0.07 4.73
N GLN A 140 15.67 1.04 5.57
CA GLN A 140 15.03 0.73 6.86
C GLN A 140 13.63 0.15 6.67
N ALA A 141 12.89 0.63 5.68
CA ALA A 141 11.59 0.09 5.33
C ALA A 141 11.66 -1.40 4.99
N ASP A 142 12.64 -1.81 4.17
CA ASP A 142 12.87 -3.21 3.80
C ASP A 142 13.16 -4.11 5.02
N ILE A 143 14.06 -3.66 5.91
CA ILE A 143 14.44 -4.40 7.12
C ILE A 143 13.21 -4.62 8.01
N VAL A 144 12.44 -3.55 8.23
CA VAL A 144 11.26 -3.59 9.09
C VAL A 144 10.12 -4.39 8.45
N ALA A 145 9.96 -4.33 7.12
CA ALA A 145 8.94 -5.11 6.41
C ALA A 145 9.15 -6.62 6.61
N ASP A 146 10.40 -7.08 6.55
CA ASP A 146 10.73 -8.49 6.79
C ASP A 146 10.50 -8.90 8.25
N GLN A 147 10.69 -7.99 9.21
CA GLN A 147 10.42 -8.24 10.63
C GLN A 147 8.92 -8.29 10.93
N MET A 148 8.14 -7.36 10.39
CA MET A 148 6.69 -7.30 10.56
C MET A 148 5.97 -8.52 9.97
N LYS A 149 6.45 -9.04 8.83
CA LYS A 149 5.92 -10.28 8.24
C LYS A 149 6.06 -11.49 9.15
N ARG A 150 7.12 -11.57 9.96
CA ARG A 150 7.32 -12.68 10.91
C ARG A 150 6.40 -12.62 12.13
N THR A 151 5.90 -11.42 12.46
CA THR A 151 5.04 -11.20 13.63
C THR A 151 3.56 -11.41 13.32
N SER A 152 3.20 -11.71 12.07
CA SER A 152 1.82 -12.02 11.63
C SER A 152 0.79 -10.93 11.97
N TYR A 153 1.18 -9.66 11.85
CA TYR A 153 0.27 -8.53 12.04
C TYR A 153 -0.74 -8.43 10.90
N SER A 154 -1.99 -8.14 11.26
CA SER A 154 -3.03 -7.71 10.33
C SER A 154 -2.97 -6.19 10.20
N MET A 155 -2.31 -5.68 9.16
CA MET A 155 -2.00 -4.27 9.00
C MET A 155 -2.79 -3.65 7.86
N SER A 156 -3.45 -2.54 8.15
CA SER A 156 -4.06 -1.65 7.15
C SER A 156 -3.23 -0.37 7.09
N VAL A 157 -2.67 -0.07 5.92
CA VAL A 157 -1.78 1.07 5.75
C VAL A 157 -2.27 1.99 4.65
N THR A 158 -2.45 3.25 5.01
CA THR A 158 -2.75 4.35 4.09
C THR A 158 -1.63 5.38 4.15
N ALA A 159 -1.20 5.86 2.99
CA ALA A 159 -0.35 7.03 2.88
C ALA A 159 -1.13 8.20 2.25
N VAL A 160 -1.01 9.38 2.83
CA VAL A 160 -1.60 10.64 2.34
C VAL A 160 -0.47 11.58 1.98
N ARG A 161 -0.45 11.97 0.72
CA ARG A 161 0.41 13.02 0.21
C ARG A 161 -0.33 14.35 0.25
N LEU A 162 0.15 15.25 1.11
CA LEU A 162 -0.41 16.59 1.27
C LEU A 162 0.28 17.59 0.33
N PHE A 163 -0.45 18.19 -0.59
CA PHE A 163 0.10 19.27 -1.42
C PHE A 163 -0.01 20.60 -0.69
N THR A 164 1.04 20.98 0.04
CA THR A 164 1.18 22.30 0.68
C THR A 164 1.60 23.39 -0.31
N SER A 165 2.20 22.99 -1.43
CA SER A 165 2.57 23.88 -2.53
C SER A 165 2.29 23.21 -3.90
N ASN A 166 2.65 23.88 -5.00
CA ASN A 166 2.57 23.29 -6.34
C ASN A 166 3.73 22.32 -6.66
N SER A 167 4.66 22.11 -5.72
CA SER A 167 5.75 21.14 -5.91
C SER A 167 5.24 19.70 -5.91
N GLN A 168 6.00 18.80 -6.55
CA GLN A 168 5.69 17.39 -6.65
C GLN A 168 6.86 16.57 -6.07
N PRO A 169 7.01 16.54 -4.75
CA PRO A 169 8.17 15.92 -4.11
C PRO A 169 8.11 14.38 -4.16
N ASP A 170 9.24 13.74 -3.88
CA ASP A 170 9.48 12.30 -4.06
C ASP A 170 8.56 11.44 -3.18
N THR A 171 7.67 10.66 -3.81
CA THR A 171 6.74 9.81 -3.07
C THR A 171 7.33 8.48 -2.65
N ARG A 172 8.55 8.11 -3.06
CA ARG A 172 9.10 6.77 -2.80
C ARG A 172 9.25 6.48 -1.31
N ALA A 173 9.78 7.45 -0.57
CA ALA A 173 9.98 7.32 0.86
C ALA A 173 8.64 7.19 1.61
N LEU A 174 7.63 8.02 1.28
CA LEU A 174 6.27 7.88 1.82
C LEU A 174 5.59 6.56 1.40
N ALA A 175 5.74 6.15 0.14
CA ALA A 175 5.18 4.91 -0.40
C ALA A 175 5.78 3.67 0.26
N SER A 176 6.98 3.77 0.83
CA SER A 176 7.67 2.65 1.48
C SER A 176 6.90 2.08 2.67
N VAL A 177 6.05 2.89 3.33
CA VAL A 177 5.19 2.45 4.45
C VAL A 177 4.11 1.48 3.96
N LEU A 178 3.66 1.62 2.70
CA LEU A 178 2.64 0.73 2.12
C LEU A 178 3.11 -0.71 1.98
N GLN A 179 4.42 -0.96 2.08
CA GLN A 179 4.97 -2.33 2.08
C GLN A 179 4.51 -3.16 3.28
N TYR A 180 4.04 -2.51 4.34
CA TYR A 180 3.52 -3.17 5.53
C TYR A 180 2.06 -3.59 5.40
N ASN A 181 1.35 -3.19 4.35
CA ASN A 181 -0.06 -3.54 4.22
C ASN A 181 -0.22 -5.06 3.97
N THR A 182 -1.02 -5.72 4.81
CA THR A 182 -1.34 -7.15 4.70
C THR A 182 -2.84 -7.40 4.50
N THR A 183 -3.68 -6.40 4.74
CA THR A 183 -5.16 -6.55 4.74
C THR A 183 -5.84 -5.94 3.52
N SER A 184 -5.25 -4.87 2.96
CA SER A 184 -5.82 -4.09 1.86
C SER A 184 -4.79 -3.82 0.78
N PRO A 185 -5.23 -3.44 -0.42
CA PRO A 185 -4.34 -2.82 -1.38
C PRO A 185 -3.78 -1.52 -0.79
N GLY A 186 -2.45 -1.37 -0.76
CA GLY A 186 -1.82 -0.12 -0.35
C GLY A 186 -2.21 1.02 -1.28
N SER A 187 -2.74 2.12 -0.73
CA SER A 187 -3.17 3.29 -1.48
C SER A 187 -2.43 4.56 -1.04
N ILE A 188 -1.99 5.36 -2.02
CA ILE A 188 -1.56 6.74 -1.80
C ILE A 188 -2.69 7.69 -2.19
N ILE A 189 -3.08 8.56 -1.28
CA ILE A 189 -4.13 9.55 -1.48
C ILE A 189 -3.47 10.92 -1.62
N ASP A 190 -3.77 11.60 -2.71
CA ASP A 190 -3.29 12.96 -2.98
C ASP A 190 -4.36 13.95 -2.54
N ILE A 191 -4.03 14.83 -1.59
CA ILE A 191 -4.97 15.84 -1.10
C ILE A 191 -4.32 17.20 -1.13
N ARG A 192 -5.03 18.17 -1.70
CA ARG A 192 -4.57 19.56 -1.73
C ARG A 192 -4.88 20.24 -0.41
N ALA A 193 -3.87 20.89 0.16
CA ALA A 193 -4.06 21.75 1.32
C ALA A 193 -5.06 22.88 0.98
N ASN A 194 -6.15 22.96 1.73
CA ASN A 194 -7.03 24.13 1.74
C ASN A 194 -7.13 24.72 3.17
N PRO A 195 -6.41 25.80 3.49
CA PRO A 195 -6.41 26.40 4.81
C PRO A 195 -7.79 26.78 5.36
N SER A 196 -8.74 27.03 4.47
CA SER A 196 -10.11 27.44 4.81
C SER A 196 -11.03 26.24 5.08
N ASP A 197 -10.60 25.02 4.76
CA ASP A 197 -11.44 23.82 4.83
C ASP A 197 -10.67 22.62 5.42
N VAL A 198 -10.34 22.73 6.70
CA VAL A 198 -9.64 21.66 7.44
C VAL A 198 -10.53 20.42 7.65
N LEU A 199 -11.85 20.62 7.81
CA LEU A 199 -12.78 19.51 7.96
C LEU A 199 -13.01 18.77 6.63
N GLY A 200 -13.05 19.49 5.50
CA GLY A 200 -13.06 18.87 4.17
C GLY A 200 -11.81 18.02 3.91
N PHE A 201 -10.66 18.40 4.48
CA PHE A 201 -9.45 17.57 4.46
C PHE A 201 -9.62 16.25 5.22
N ALA A 202 -10.15 16.29 6.46
CA ALA A 202 -10.46 15.08 7.23
C ALA A 202 -11.46 14.19 6.49
N LYS A 203 -12.51 14.80 5.94
CA LYS A 203 -13.53 14.11 5.15
C LYS A 203 -12.95 13.43 3.91
N ALA A 204 -12.12 14.13 3.15
CA ALA A 204 -11.49 13.57 1.95
C ALA A 204 -10.59 12.37 2.28
N ILE A 205 -9.82 12.41 3.37
CA ILE A 205 -9.07 11.25 3.86
C ILE A 205 -10.07 10.15 4.21
N GLY A 206 -11.03 10.42 5.10
CA GLY A 206 -11.94 9.42 5.65
C GLY A 206 -12.82 8.72 4.61
N GLU A 207 -13.28 9.42 3.57
CA GLU A 207 -14.07 8.84 2.48
C GLU A 207 -13.23 8.02 1.49
N THR A 208 -11.97 8.40 1.29
CA THR A 208 -11.07 7.69 0.37
C THR A 208 -10.40 6.48 1.04
N THR A 209 -10.38 6.48 2.37
CA THR A 209 -9.79 5.41 3.16
C THR A 209 -10.89 4.45 3.59
N GLU A 210 -10.79 3.20 3.15
CA GLU A 210 -11.67 2.13 3.62
C GLU A 210 -11.32 1.71 5.07
N PHE A 211 -11.08 2.66 5.98
CA PHE A 211 -10.67 2.36 7.34
C PHE A 211 -11.71 1.57 8.13
N THR A 212 -13.00 1.77 7.82
CA THR A 212 -14.13 1.14 8.52
C THR A 212 -14.24 -0.35 8.26
N THR A 213 -13.83 -0.83 7.08
CA THR A 213 -13.92 -2.26 6.74
C THR A 213 -12.71 -3.06 7.22
N LEU A 214 -11.54 -2.43 7.38
CA LEU A 214 -10.27 -3.15 7.47
C LEU A 214 -9.82 -3.62 8.86
N CYS A 215 -10.53 -3.26 9.93
CA CYS A 215 -10.35 -3.91 11.24
C CYS A 215 -11.69 -4.22 11.89
N GLY A 216 -12.48 -5.06 11.20
CA GLY A 216 -13.47 -5.88 11.88
C GLY A 216 -12.81 -6.90 12.82
N PRO A 217 -13.61 -7.72 13.52
CA PRO A 217 -13.09 -8.72 14.44
C PRO A 217 -12.07 -9.60 13.75
N SER A 218 -10.94 -9.86 14.43
CA SER A 218 -9.90 -10.72 13.86
C SER A 218 -10.47 -12.12 13.65
N LEU A 219 -10.65 -12.51 12.39
CA LEU A 219 -11.16 -13.83 12.03
C LEU A 219 -9.96 -14.74 11.80
N VAL A 220 -9.76 -15.68 12.71
CA VAL A 220 -8.66 -16.64 12.67
C VAL A 220 -9.19 -17.96 12.15
N LEU A 221 -8.75 -18.32 10.96
CA LEU A 221 -8.95 -19.63 10.39
C LEU A 221 -7.91 -20.59 10.98
N THR A 222 -8.33 -21.72 11.50
CA THR A 222 -7.46 -22.72 12.12
C THR A 222 -7.68 -24.09 11.49
N ALA A 223 -6.60 -24.88 11.38
CA ALA A 223 -6.61 -26.24 10.87
C ALA A 223 -5.75 -27.12 11.79
N GLY A 224 -6.16 -28.38 11.96
CA GLY A 224 -5.48 -29.37 12.80
C GLY A 224 -4.14 -29.83 12.22
N ASN A 225 -4.01 -29.83 10.89
CA ASN A 225 -2.76 -30.04 10.18
C ASN A 225 -2.25 -28.68 9.67
N GLY A 226 -0.99 -28.33 9.95
CA GLY A 226 -0.41 -27.03 9.60
C GLY A 226 -0.33 -26.80 8.09
N CYS A 227 -1.47 -26.48 7.47
CA CYS A 227 -1.64 -26.50 6.03
C CYS A 227 -1.95 -25.13 5.43
N LEU A 228 -2.26 -24.14 6.26
CA LEU A 228 -2.69 -22.81 5.84
C LEU A 228 -1.47 -21.97 5.46
N GLN A 229 -1.54 -21.28 4.34
CA GLN A 229 -0.47 -20.41 3.85
C GLN A 229 -1.04 -19.05 3.43
N GLU A 230 -0.44 -17.96 3.92
CA GLU A 230 -0.81 -16.59 3.54
C GLU A 230 -0.44 -16.28 2.08
N ALA A 231 0.70 -16.84 1.64
CA ALA A 231 1.22 -16.76 0.29
C ALA A 231 1.76 -18.14 -0.13
N PRO A 232 1.84 -18.46 -1.42
CA PRO A 232 2.19 -19.82 -1.86
C PRO A 232 3.63 -20.24 -1.50
N TRP A 233 4.50 -19.26 -1.22
CA TRP A 233 5.87 -19.46 -0.77
C TRP A 233 6.05 -19.23 0.75
N ALA A 234 4.98 -18.96 1.49
CA ALA A 234 5.04 -18.80 2.94
C ALA A 234 5.14 -20.17 3.63
N ASP A 235 5.71 -20.20 4.83
CA ASP A 235 5.73 -21.41 5.63
C ASP A 235 4.29 -21.82 6.02
N PRO A 236 3.95 -23.11 5.94
CA PRO A 236 2.64 -23.60 6.37
C PRO A 236 2.40 -23.38 7.86
N ALA A 237 1.20 -22.93 8.20
CA ALA A 237 0.75 -22.66 9.56
C ALA A 237 -0.55 -23.41 9.90
N SER A 238 -0.77 -23.66 11.19
CA SER A 238 -2.05 -24.18 11.70
C SER A 238 -3.11 -23.10 11.87
N SER A 239 -2.74 -21.83 11.78
CA SER A 239 -3.64 -20.69 11.89
C SER A 239 -3.31 -19.63 10.85
N LEU A 240 -4.34 -19.05 10.24
CA LEU A 240 -4.25 -17.94 9.31
C LEU A 240 -5.25 -16.87 9.73
N ARG A 241 -4.79 -15.63 9.90
CA ARG A 241 -5.68 -14.49 10.07
C ARG A 241 -6.24 -14.12 8.71
N LEU A 242 -7.56 -14.17 8.59
CA LEU A 242 -8.26 -13.64 7.43
C LEU A 242 -8.35 -12.12 7.60
N GLY A 243 -8.16 -11.39 6.51
CA GLY A 243 -8.35 -9.94 6.48
C GLY A 243 -9.83 -9.57 6.69
N SER A 244 -10.22 -8.37 6.27
CA SER A 244 -11.62 -7.94 6.32
C SER A 244 -12.53 -8.93 5.59
N VAL A 245 -13.27 -9.76 6.33
CA VAL A 245 -14.32 -10.61 5.76
C VAL A 245 -15.58 -9.78 5.64
N GLN A 246 -15.91 -9.44 4.39
CA GLN A 246 -17.22 -8.90 4.05
C GLN A 246 -18.20 -10.04 3.79
N PRO A 247 -19.49 -9.91 4.18
CA PRO A 247 -20.52 -10.87 3.84
C PRO A 247 -20.56 -11.14 2.33
N ASP A 248 -20.63 -12.42 1.97
CA ASP A 248 -20.75 -12.91 0.59
C ASP A 248 -19.56 -12.55 -0.34
N THR A 249 -18.52 -11.91 0.19
CA THR A 249 -17.27 -11.64 -0.54
C THR A 249 -16.30 -12.80 -0.33
N PRO A 250 -15.86 -13.48 -1.40
CA PRO A 250 -14.92 -14.59 -1.30
C PRO A 250 -13.52 -14.11 -0.90
N MET A 251 -12.84 -14.89 -0.09
CA MET A 251 -11.43 -14.72 0.23
C MET A 251 -10.62 -15.95 -0.10
N SER A 252 -9.52 -15.75 -0.81
CA SER A 252 -8.65 -16.83 -1.25
C SER A 252 -7.44 -16.96 -0.35
N PHE A 253 -6.95 -18.18 -0.19
CA PHE A 253 -5.70 -18.47 0.52
C PHE A 253 -5.07 -19.75 -0.03
N TRP A 254 -3.83 -20.02 0.35
CA TRP A 254 -3.10 -21.20 -0.13
C TRP A 254 -3.11 -22.31 0.89
N LEU A 255 -3.05 -23.52 0.36
CA LEU A 255 -3.05 -24.76 1.13
C LEU A 255 -1.93 -25.66 0.59
N ASN A 256 -1.04 -26.11 1.46
CA ASN A 256 -0.02 -27.10 1.06
C ASN A 256 -0.59 -28.53 1.01
N ALA A 257 -1.68 -28.78 1.72
CA ALA A 257 -2.35 -30.07 1.91
C ALA A 257 -3.86 -29.83 2.20
N PRO A 258 -4.73 -30.86 2.07
CA PRO A 258 -6.13 -30.74 2.47
C PRO A 258 -6.27 -30.45 3.97
N PRO A 259 -7.11 -29.48 4.40
CA PRO A 259 -7.24 -29.11 5.79
C PRO A 259 -8.01 -30.16 6.61
N GLU A 260 -7.56 -30.40 7.84
CA GLU A 260 -8.23 -31.25 8.83
C GLU A 260 -8.87 -30.39 9.92
N GLY A 261 -10.18 -30.55 10.17
CA GLY A 261 -10.86 -29.85 11.27
C GLY A 261 -10.83 -28.32 11.14
N LEU A 262 -11.10 -27.79 9.94
CA LEU A 262 -11.07 -26.35 9.68
C LEU A 262 -12.09 -25.61 10.56
N ALA A 263 -11.64 -24.63 11.33
CA ALA A 263 -12.48 -23.84 12.22
C ALA A 263 -12.17 -22.35 12.15
N LEU A 264 -13.21 -21.51 12.18
CA LEU A 264 -13.12 -20.06 12.22
C LEU A 264 -13.44 -19.57 13.63
N ASN A 265 -12.46 -19.00 14.32
CA ASN A 265 -12.56 -18.65 15.75
C ASN A 265 -13.16 -19.78 16.59
N GLY A 266 -12.75 -21.03 16.32
CA GLY A 266 -13.23 -22.23 17.01
C GLY A 266 -14.55 -22.81 16.50
N VAL A 267 -15.27 -22.13 15.60
CA VAL A 267 -16.49 -22.66 14.97
C VAL A 267 -16.11 -23.47 13.73
N LEU A 268 -16.46 -24.75 13.68
CA LEU A 268 -16.17 -25.61 12.53
C LEU A 268 -16.77 -25.04 11.24
N VAL A 269 -15.96 -25.02 10.19
CA VAL A 269 -16.32 -24.56 8.85
C VAL A 269 -16.55 -25.77 7.96
N GLU A 270 -17.61 -25.72 7.15
CA GLU A 270 -17.89 -26.76 6.17
C GLU A 270 -16.89 -26.65 5.00
N VAL A 271 -16.23 -27.76 4.67
CA VAL A 271 -15.23 -27.81 3.60
C VAL A 271 -15.81 -28.54 2.39
N HIS A 272 -15.92 -27.83 1.28
CA HIS A 272 -16.36 -28.36 0.00
C HIS A 272 -15.18 -28.44 -0.97
N THR A 273 -15.07 -29.55 -1.70
CA THR A 273 -14.12 -29.62 -2.82
C THR A 273 -14.74 -28.94 -4.03
N GLY A 274 -14.15 -27.83 -4.45
CA GLY A 274 -14.59 -27.07 -5.63
C GLY A 274 -14.07 -27.63 -6.94
N ASP A 275 -14.43 -26.94 -8.03
CA ASP A 275 -13.96 -27.25 -9.38
C ASP A 275 -12.43 -27.10 -9.51
N PRO A 276 -11.79 -27.86 -10.42
CA PRO A 276 -10.38 -27.71 -10.69
C PRO A 276 -10.05 -26.27 -11.14
N LEU A 277 -8.90 -25.77 -10.70
CA LEU A 277 -8.38 -24.50 -11.17
C LEU A 277 -8.02 -24.62 -12.65
N THR A 278 -8.63 -23.79 -13.49
CA THR A 278 -8.40 -23.71 -14.93
C THR A 278 -8.04 -22.27 -15.30
N HIS A 279 -7.62 -22.02 -16.54
CA HIS A 279 -7.39 -20.64 -16.99
C HIS A 279 -8.64 -19.75 -16.91
N ASP A 280 -9.82 -20.34 -17.10
CA ASP A 280 -11.08 -19.58 -17.08
C ASP A 280 -11.56 -19.31 -15.65
N THR A 281 -11.30 -20.24 -14.73
CA THR A 281 -11.68 -20.09 -13.32
C THR A 281 -10.63 -19.36 -12.47
N LEU A 282 -9.36 -19.27 -12.91
CA LEU A 282 -8.27 -18.63 -12.17
C LEU A 282 -8.60 -17.20 -11.72
N ASN A 283 -9.02 -16.36 -12.66
CA ASN A 283 -9.32 -14.96 -12.38
C ASN A 283 -10.49 -14.78 -11.40
N VAL A 284 -11.49 -15.66 -11.49
CA VAL A 284 -12.69 -15.62 -10.63
C VAL A 284 -12.40 -16.20 -9.24
N LEU A 285 -11.57 -17.23 -9.18
CA LEU A 285 -11.24 -17.92 -7.94
C LEU A 285 -10.21 -17.18 -7.11
N LEU A 286 -9.30 -16.43 -7.72
CA LEU A 286 -8.21 -15.71 -7.05
C LEU A 286 -8.30 -14.18 -7.22
N GLU A 287 -9.47 -13.63 -7.57
CA GLU A 287 -9.63 -12.21 -7.90
C GLU A 287 -9.04 -11.28 -6.82
N ASP A 288 -9.35 -11.56 -5.56
CA ASP A 288 -8.89 -10.82 -4.38
C ASP A 288 -7.36 -10.86 -4.26
N LYS A 289 -6.76 -12.04 -4.42
CA LYS A 289 -5.30 -12.23 -4.32
C LYS A 289 -4.55 -11.70 -5.53
N ILE A 290 -5.11 -11.81 -6.73
CA ILE A 290 -4.56 -11.21 -7.95
C ILE A 290 -4.52 -9.70 -7.79
N SER A 291 -5.62 -9.08 -7.34
CA SER A 291 -5.71 -7.64 -7.09
C SER A 291 -4.72 -7.20 -6.03
N TYR A 292 -4.61 -7.96 -4.92
CA TYR A 292 -3.61 -7.72 -3.88
C TYR A 292 -2.18 -7.74 -4.43
N PHE A 293 -1.78 -8.81 -5.14
CA PHE A 293 -0.43 -8.92 -5.67
C PHE A 293 -0.12 -7.92 -6.78
N ILE A 294 -1.09 -7.56 -7.62
CA ILE A 294 -0.92 -6.48 -8.61
C ILE A 294 -0.59 -5.17 -7.89
N ASN A 295 -1.34 -4.81 -6.85
CA ASN A 295 -1.06 -3.59 -6.09
C ASN A 295 0.27 -3.67 -5.34
N HIS A 296 0.58 -4.82 -4.74
CA HIS A 296 1.86 -5.04 -4.08
C HIS A 296 3.04 -4.91 -5.05
N LEU A 297 2.94 -5.47 -6.25
CA LEU A 297 3.95 -5.33 -7.30
C LEU A 297 4.17 -3.87 -7.70
N LYS A 298 3.11 -3.06 -7.78
CA LYS A 298 3.24 -1.63 -8.08
C LYS A 298 3.97 -0.88 -6.96
N VAL A 299 3.65 -1.17 -5.69
CA VAL A 299 4.34 -0.60 -4.53
C VAL A 299 5.83 -0.97 -4.56
N LEU A 300 6.14 -2.26 -4.72
CA LEU A 300 7.53 -2.75 -4.81
C LEU A 300 8.29 -2.10 -5.97
N LYS A 301 7.62 -1.86 -7.10
CA LYS A 301 8.21 -1.21 -8.28
C LYS A 301 8.52 0.26 -8.05
N VAL A 302 7.66 0.99 -7.34
CA VAL A 302 7.91 2.40 -6.95
C VAL A 302 9.04 2.48 -5.92
N VAL A 303 9.07 1.58 -4.93
CA VAL A 303 10.14 1.47 -3.94
C VAL A 303 11.50 1.17 -4.60
N ASN A 304 11.52 0.25 -5.57
CA ASN A 304 12.68 -0.07 -6.42
C ASN A 304 13.97 -0.46 -5.66
N SER A 305 13.86 -0.94 -4.41
CA SER A 305 15.00 -1.45 -3.65
C SER A 305 15.46 -2.83 -4.16
N PRO A 306 16.69 -3.28 -3.84
CA PRO A 306 17.14 -4.63 -4.20
C PRO A 306 16.24 -5.74 -3.65
N SER A 307 15.76 -5.60 -2.41
CA SER A 307 14.83 -6.55 -1.78
C SER A 307 13.48 -6.55 -2.49
N ALA A 308 12.96 -5.36 -2.84
CA ALA A 308 11.72 -5.23 -3.58
C ALA A 308 11.79 -5.90 -4.96
N LYS A 309 12.92 -5.77 -5.68
CA LYS A 309 13.15 -6.44 -6.97
C LYS A 309 13.13 -7.97 -6.84
N GLN A 310 13.74 -8.52 -5.81
CA GLN A 310 13.73 -9.97 -5.57
C GLN A 310 12.31 -10.49 -5.29
N LYS A 311 11.56 -9.81 -4.42
CA LYS A 311 10.16 -10.14 -4.10
C LYS A 311 9.28 -10.07 -5.36
N LEU A 312 9.48 -9.05 -6.18
CA LEU A 312 8.76 -8.86 -7.43
C LEU A 312 9.01 -10.02 -8.41
N LEU A 313 10.26 -10.48 -8.55
CA LEU A 313 10.59 -11.65 -9.37
C LEU A 313 10.01 -12.95 -8.80
N GLN A 314 9.99 -13.11 -7.48
CA GLN A 314 9.39 -14.27 -6.82
C GLN A 314 7.88 -14.38 -7.09
N ILE A 315 7.14 -13.27 -6.95
CA ILE A 315 5.70 -13.22 -7.25
C ILE A 315 5.45 -13.57 -8.73
N LEU A 316 6.23 -12.95 -9.63
CA LEU A 316 6.09 -13.20 -11.07
C LEU A 316 6.36 -14.67 -11.43
N ALA A 317 7.44 -15.24 -10.91
CA ALA A 317 7.80 -16.63 -11.16
C ALA A 317 6.68 -17.59 -10.72
N TYR A 318 6.10 -17.35 -9.54
CA TYR A 318 4.98 -18.15 -9.06
C TYR A 318 3.77 -18.12 -10.02
N PHE A 319 3.32 -16.93 -10.45
CA PHE A 319 2.14 -16.86 -11.33
C PHE A 319 2.43 -17.38 -12.75
N GLN A 320 3.66 -17.25 -13.24
CA GLN A 320 4.09 -17.88 -14.49
C GLN A 320 4.05 -19.42 -14.38
N ASP A 321 4.58 -19.98 -13.30
CA ASP A 321 4.56 -21.42 -13.05
C ASP A 321 3.14 -21.93 -12.79
N LEU A 322 2.31 -21.17 -12.07
CA LEU A 322 0.91 -21.50 -11.83
C LEU A 322 0.18 -21.65 -13.17
N GLU A 323 0.20 -20.60 -14.01
CA GLU A 323 -0.47 -20.63 -15.31
C GLU A 323 0.07 -21.69 -16.26
N LYS A 324 1.39 -21.96 -16.23
CA LYS A 324 2.01 -23.01 -17.04
C LYS A 324 1.50 -24.40 -16.67
N ASN A 325 1.18 -24.63 -15.40
CA ASN A 325 0.72 -25.92 -14.88
C ASN A 325 -0.82 -26.05 -14.87
N LEU A 326 -1.57 -25.03 -15.29
CA LEU A 326 -3.02 -25.13 -15.43
C LEU A 326 -3.38 -26.04 -16.62
N PRO A 327 -4.47 -26.81 -16.52
CA PRO A 327 -4.95 -27.62 -17.63
C PRO A 327 -5.23 -26.71 -18.84
N PRO A 328 -4.79 -27.09 -20.05
CA PRO A 328 -5.00 -26.27 -21.23
C PRO A 328 -6.49 -26.14 -21.50
N THR A 329 -6.98 -24.90 -21.65
CA THR A 329 -8.29 -24.68 -22.27
C THR A 329 -8.26 -25.29 -23.66
N ASP A 330 -9.29 -26.07 -23.99
CA ASP A 330 -9.33 -26.81 -25.23
C ASP A 330 -9.49 -25.86 -26.42
N LEU A 331 -8.36 -25.42 -26.98
CA LEU A 331 -8.28 -24.64 -28.21
C LEU A 331 -8.14 -25.56 -29.43
N VAL A 332 -8.03 -26.87 -29.22
CA VAL A 332 -7.85 -27.89 -30.27
C VAL A 332 -9.00 -27.88 -31.28
N PRO A 333 -10.28 -27.71 -30.89
CA PRO A 333 -11.39 -27.61 -31.84
C PRO A 333 -11.24 -26.45 -32.85
N LEU A 334 -10.53 -25.37 -32.48
CA LEU A 334 -10.29 -24.23 -33.39
C LEU A 334 -9.19 -24.51 -34.43
N LEU A 335 -8.36 -25.53 -34.21
CA LEU A 335 -7.31 -25.98 -35.13
C LEU A 335 -7.78 -27.07 -36.10
N GLU A 336 -8.91 -27.71 -35.83
CA GLU A 336 -9.53 -28.69 -36.74
C GLU A 336 -9.98 -28.01 -38.05
N ASP A 337 -10.40 -26.75 -37.97
CA ASP A 337 -10.60 -25.88 -39.13
C ASP A 337 -9.25 -25.43 -39.71
N ARG A 338 -8.75 -26.18 -40.70
CA ARG A 338 -7.48 -25.90 -41.41
C ARG A 338 -7.50 -24.63 -42.25
N SER A 339 -8.63 -23.91 -42.33
CA SER A 339 -8.73 -22.67 -43.09
C SER A 339 -7.89 -21.54 -42.48
N LEU A 340 -7.60 -20.51 -43.29
CA LEU A 340 -6.99 -19.27 -42.79
C LEU A 340 -7.86 -18.61 -41.71
N ALA A 341 -9.18 -18.74 -41.82
CA ALA A 341 -10.14 -18.22 -40.85
C ALA A 341 -10.04 -18.95 -39.51
N GLY A 342 -9.97 -20.29 -39.52
CA GLY A 342 -9.73 -21.12 -38.34
C GLY A 342 -8.42 -20.75 -37.63
N ARG A 343 -7.32 -20.66 -38.37
CA ARG A 343 -6.02 -20.18 -37.84
C ARG A 343 -6.11 -18.77 -37.25
N SER A 344 -6.80 -17.85 -37.92
CA SER A 344 -6.99 -16.48 -37.41
C SER A 344 -7.79 -16.47 -36.09
N ARG A 345 -8.86 -17.28 -35.99
CA ARG A 345 -9.65 -17.43 -34.75
C ARG A 345 -8.81 -18.02 -33.62
N TYR A 346 -8.04 -19.08 -33.89
CA TYR A 346 -7.10 -19.65 -32.93
C TYR A 346 -6.09 -18.61 -32.43
N MET A 347 -5.46 -17.85 -33.33
CA MET A 347 -4.50 -16.81 -32.95
C MET A 347 -5.15 -15.70 -32.14
N LYS A 348 -6.38 -15.27 -32.50
CA LYS A 348 -7.15 -14.29 -31.71
C LYS A 348 -7.51 -14.82 -30.33
N ALA A 349 -7.95 -16.09 -30.22
CA ALA A 349 -8.30 -16.71 -28.95
C ALA A 349 -7.07 -16.90 -28.05
N SER A 350 -5.95 -17.35 -28.62
CA SER A 350 -4.67 -17.48 -27.94
C SER A 350 -4.13 -16.11 -27.48
N LEU A 351 -4.20 -15.09 -28.33
CA LEU A 351 -3.83 -13.72 -27.96
C LEU A 351 -4.75 -13.17 -26.85
N ALA A 352 -6.07 -13.38 -26.97
CA ALA A 352 -7.03 -12.96 -25.95
C ALA A 352 -6.80 -13.70 -24.62
N ARG A 353 -6.35 -14.96 -24.65
CA ARG A 353 -5.92 -15.70 -23.45
C ARG A 353 -4.65 -15.09 -22.86
N ARG A 354 -3.65 -14.76 -23.68
CA ARG A 354 -2.43 -14.09 -23.21
C ARG A 354 -2.69 -12.69 -22.64
N ILE A 355 -3.61 -11.92 -23.22
CA ILE A 355 -4.00 -10.61 -22.70
C ILE A 355 -4.75 -10.75 -21.37
N ARG A 356 -5.55 -11.82 -21.20
CA ARG A 356 -6.25 -12.14 -19.95
C ARG A 356 -5.38 -12.88 -18.92
N SER A 357 -4.13 -13.19 -19.26
CA SER A 357 -3.19 -13.85 -18.35
C SER A 357 -2.81 -12.88 -17.22
N VAL A 358 -2.94 -13.38 -16.00
CA VAL A 358 -2.48 -12.72 -14.79
C VAL A 358 -0.97 -12.55 -14.86
N ALA A 359 -0.26 -13.61 -15.23
CA ALA A 359 1.19 -13.62 -15.34
C ALA A 359 1.68 -12.56 -16.35
N HIS A 360 0.99 -12.38 -17.48
CA HIS A 360 1.33 -11.34 -18.45
C HIS A 360 1.07 -9.92 -17.92
N THR A 361 -0.02 -9.73 -17.17
CA THR A 361 -0.32 -8.44 -16.52
C THR A 361 0.76 -8.09 -15.49
N MET A 362 1.16 -9.06 -14.67
CA MET A 362 2.25 -8.90 -13.70
C MET A 362 3.60 -8.67 -14.40
N GLU A 363 3.91 -9.43 -15.45
CA GLU A 363 5.12 -9.25 -16.26
C GLU A 363 5.20 -7.83 -16.86
N THR A 364 4.07 -7.29 -17.31
CA THR A 364 4.00 -5.91 -17.82
C THR A 364 4.39 -4.90 -16.75
N ILE A 365 3.96 -5.10 -15.50
CA ILE A 365 4.33 -4.24 -14.36
C ILE A 365 5.82 -4.37 -14.04
N VAL A 366 6.32 -5.62 -13.99
CA VAL A 366 7.73 -5.93 -13.71
C VAL A 366 8.66 -5.29 -14.73
N ASN A 367 8.35 -5.45 -16.02
CA ASN A 367 9.16 -4.99 -17.14
C ASN A 367 8.95 -3.50 -17.48
N ASP A 368 8.08 -2.79 -16.76
CA ASP A 368 7.92 -1.35 -16.96
C ASP A 368 9.07 -0.59 -16.30
N GLU A 369 10.24 -0.64 -16.94
CA GLU A 369 11.45 0.09 -16.54
C GLU A 369 11.24 1.60 -16.51
N ARG A 370 10.20 2.10 -17.19
CA ARG A 370 9.90 3.53 -17.23
C ARG A 370 9.51 4.05 -15.86
N ILE A 371 8.88 3.24 -15.01
CA ILE A 371 8.41 3.66 -13.67
C ILE A 371 9.56 4.22 -12.83
N ALA A 372 10.74 3.60 -12.89
CA ALA A 372 11.92 4.08 -12.17
C ALA A 372 12.44 5.44 -12.71
N LYS A 373 12.09 5.78 -13.96
CA LYS A 373 12.43 7.06 -14.63
C LYS A 373 11.30 8.10 -14.54
N LEU A 374 10.11 7.72 -14.05
CA LEU A 374 8.99 8.64 -13.88
C LEU A 374 9.27 9.61 -12.74
N ASN A 375 8.75 10.82 -12.85
CA ASN A 375 8.76 11.76 -11.73
C ASN A 375 7.79 11.30 -10.61
N ALA A 376 7.88 11.92 -9.45
CA ALA A 376 7.13 11.49 -8.27
C ALA A 376 5.59 11.55 -8.44
N ALA A 377 5.06 12.56 -9.16
CA ALA A 377 3.63 12.60 -9.44
C ALA A 377 3.18 11.48 -10.37
N GLN A 378 3.98 11.16 -11.39
CA GLN A 378 3.71 10.05 -12.29
C GLN A 378 3.80 8.70 -11.58
N GLN A 379 4.70 8.54 -10.61
CA GLN A 379 4.77 7.34 -9.76
C GLN A 379 3.53 7.22 -8.84
N ALA A 380 3.06 8.33 -8.26
CA ALA A 380 1.82 8.34 -7.48
C ALA A 380 0.60 8.00 -8.36
N ASP A 381 0.50 8.58 -9.56
CA ASP A 381 -0.54 8.25 -10.55
C ASP A 381 -0.50 6.77 -10.94
N TYR A 382 0.68 6.18 -11.03
CA TYR A 382 0.85 4.77 -11.34
C TYR A 382 0.26 3.87 -10.24
N LEU A 383 0.46 4.21 -8.97
CA LEU A 383 -0.13 3.49 -7.84
C LEU A 383 -1.66 3.58 -7.83
N ARG A 384 -2.23 4.71 -8.28
CA ARG A 384 -3.68 4.91 -8.35
C ARG A 384 -4.41 4.12 -9.42
N GLN A 385 -3.76 3.81 -10.55
CA GLN A 385 -4.40 3.14 -11.69
C GLN A 385 -4.54 1.62 -11.44
N ALA A 386 -4.97 1.23 -10.24
CA ALA A 386 -5.04 -0.14 -9.71
C ALA A 386 -5.67 -1.13 -10.72
N ASN A 387 -6.83 -0.78 -11.29
CA ASN A 387 -7.65 -1.73 -12.07
C ASN A 387 -7.89 -1.33 -13.54
N THR A 388 -7.59 -0.10 -13.93
CA THR A 388 -7.64 0.34 -15.33
C THR A 388 -6.23 0.37 -15.86
N GLY A 389 -5.80 -0.72 -16.52
CA GLY A 389 -4.44 -0.88 -17.04
C GLY A 389 -3.87 0.43 -17.60
N ALA A 390 -2.62 0.75 -17.21
CA ALA A 390 -1.98 2.05 -17.37
C ALA A 390 -2.56 2.87 -18.53
N SER A 391 -3.30 3.94 -18.18
CA SER A 391 -4.10 4.70 -19.13
C SER A 391 -3.24 5.11 -20.34
N ARG A 392 -3.85 5.21 -21.53
CA ARG A 392 -3.16 5.67 -22.76
C ARG A 392 -2.34 6.95 -22.52
N THR A 393 -2.82 7.79 -21.61
CA THR A 393 -2.19 9.03 -21.14
C THR A 393 -0.88 8.79 -20.39
N THR A 394 -0.84 7.89 -19.40
CA THR A 394 0.38 7.56 -18.63
C THR A 394 1.45 6.94 -19.52
N LYS A 395 1.05 6.00 -20.40
CA LYS A 395 1.97 5.42 -21.41
C LYS A 395 2.47 6.46 -22.41
N GLY A 396 1.63 7.41 -22.79
CA GLY A 396 1.97 8.50 -23.71
C GLY A 396 2.90 9.56 -23.11
N LEU A 397 2.83 9.78 -21.79
CA LEU A 397 3.75 10.66 -21.06
C LEU A 397 5.11 9.99 -20.87
N ALA A 398 5.13 8.71 -20.47
CA ALA A 398 6.36 7.95 -20.28
C ALA A 398 7.15 7.80 -21.60
N ARG A 399 6.46 7.59 -22.73
CA ARG A 399 7.09 7.60 -24.07
C ARG A 399 7.70 8.95 -24.44
N ARG A 400 7.10 10.07 -24.01
CA ARG A 400 7.63 11.41 -24.28
C ARG A 400 8.89 11.70 -23.47
N ALA A 401 8.93 11.27 -22.21
CA ALA A 401 10.13 11.37 -21.37
C ALA A 401 11.29 10.50 -21.88
N GLU A 402 10.99 9.31 -22.42
CA GLU A 402 12.00 8.43 -23.00
C GLU A 402 12.50 8.94 -24.37
N ALA A 403 11.61 9.49 -25.19
CA ALA A 403 11.96 10.06 -26.49
C ALA A 403 12.77 11.36 -26.40
N SER A 404 12.66 12.12 -25.30
CA SER A 404 13.45 13.33 -25.12
C SER A 404 14.91 13.06 -24.77
N GLY A 405 15.28 11.82 -24.41
CA GLY A 405 16.67 11.42 -24.09
C GLY A 405 17.31 12.15 -22.91
N THR A 406 16.60 13.11 -22.33
CA THR A 406 17.01 13.94 -21.21
C THR A 406 16.55 13.27 -19.93
N ASP A 407 17.51 12.72 -19.20
CA ASP A 407 17.33 12.47 -17.78
C ASP A 407 17.17 13.84 -17.09
N PHE A 408 15.91 14.22 -16.87
CA PHE A 408 15.54 15.55 -16.39
C PHE A 408 16.20 15.84 -15.04
N ALA A 409 16.35 14.83 -14.18
CA ALA A 409 16.97 15.01 -12.88
C ALA A 409 18.46 15.34 -13.00
N THR A 410 19.22 14.61 -13.81
CA THR A 410 20.65 14.91 -14.03
C THR A 410 20.85 16.19 -14.83
N THR A 411 19.97 16.48 -15.81
CA THR A 411 20.03 17.73 -16.58
C THR A 411 19.76 18.93 -15.67
N MET A 412 18.72 18.87 -14.84
CA MET A 412 18.36 19.92 -13.89
C MET A 412 19.44 20.08 -12.81
N GLN A 413 20.01 18.99 -12.27
CA GLN A 413 21.14 19.08 -11.34
C GLN A 413 22.37 19.71 -12.00
N ALA A 414 22.69 19.31 -13.25
CA ALA A 414 23.79 19.89 -13.99
C ALA A 414 23.58 21.39 -14.25
N GLU A 415 22.35 21.80 -14.55
CA GLU A 415 21.99 23.22 -14.70
C GLU A 415 22.06 23.98 -13.38
N ILE A 416 21.55 23.42 -12.27
CA ILE A 416 21.64 24.06 -10.94
C ILE A 416 23.11 24.22 -10.52
N LEU A 417 23.94 23.18 -10.71
CA LEU A 417 25.36 23.24 -10.41
C LEU A 417 26.10 24.20 -11.34
N SER A 418 25.72 24.25 -12.62
CA SER A 418 26.24 25.23 -13.57
C SER A 418 25.87 26.65 -13.15
N MET A 419 24.61 26.90 -12.78
CA MET A 419 24.16 28.19 -12.26
C MET A 419 24.91 28.57 -10.98
N ALA A 420 25.06 27.64 -10.03
CA ALA A 420 25.81 27.86 -8.79
C ALA A 420 27.28 28.20 -9.05
N ALA A 421 27.91 27.56 -10.04
CA ALA A 421 29.29 27.85 -10.43
C ALA A 421 29.46 29.24 -11.05
N HIS A 422 28.46 29.73 -11.80
CA HIS A 422 28.48 31.08 -12.40
C HIS A 422 27.87 32.15 -11.46
N PHE A 423 27.35 31.75 -10.31
CA PHE A 423 26.76 32.67 -9.32
C PHE A 423 27.83 33.61 -8.74
N GLU A 424 29.05 33.12 -8.49
CA GLU A 424 30.18 33.96 -8.03
C GLU A 424 30.68 34.93 -9.10
N GLU A 425 30.73 34.53 -10.37
CA GLU A 425 31.15 35.39 -11.48
C GLU A 425 30.17 36.54 -11.77
N SER A 426 28.86 36.28 -11.63
CA SER A 426 27.81 37.24 -11.97
C SER A 426 27.40 38.15 -10.80
N LEU A 427 27.53 37.71 -9.55
CA LEU A 427 27.24 38.54 -8.37
C LEU A 427 28.48 39.24 -7.79
N GLY A 428 29.68 38.73 -8.01
CA GLY A 428 30.92 39.36 -7.53
C GLY A 428 31.23 40.72 -8.16
N GLN A 429 30.52 41.10 -9.23
CA GLN A 429 30.63 42.41 -9.90
C GLN A 429 29.41 43.33 -9.67
N VAL A 430 28.42 42.91 -8.89
CA VAL A 430 27.30 43.79 -8.55
C VAL A 430 27.78 44.73 -7.44
N ASP A 431 28.30 45.88 -7.84
CA ASP A 431 28.58 47.01 -6.94
C ASP A 431 27.24 47.58 -6.44
N ASP A 432 26.81 47.08 -5.29
CA ASP A 432 25.59 47.48 -4.59
C ASP A 432 25.79 48.72 -3.70
N ALA A 433 26.98 49.35 -3.74
CA ALA A 433 27.29 50.56 -2.95
C ALA A 433 26.36 51.75 -3.24
N ASN A 434 25.64 51.76 -4.37
CA ASN A 434 24.67 52.79 -4.73
C ASN A 434 23.20 52.30 -4.77
N HIS A 435 22.92 51.05 -4.42
CA HIS A 435 21.55 50.50 -4.42
C HIS A 435 20.83 50.77 -3.09
N ALA A 436 20.53 52.05 -2.84
CA ALA A 436 19.68 52.49 -1.73
C ALA A 436 18.19 52.55 -2.14
N VAL A 437 17.60 51.43 -2.57
CA VAL A 437 16.13 51.30 -2.61
C VAL A 437 15.73 49.87 -2.23
N SER A 438 15.39 49.70 -0.95
CA SER A 438 14.71 48.52 -0.43
C SER A 438 13.31 48.42 -1.04
N PHE A 439 13.07 47.44 -1.91
CA PHE A 439 11.72 46.97 -2.25
C PHE A 439 11.22 46.00 -1.17
N TYR A 440 11.05 46.52 0.05
CA TYR A 440 10.17 45.95 1.06
C TYR A 440 9.53 47.11 1.81
N SER A 441 8.23 47.32 1.53
CA SER A 441 7.26 47.97 2.41
C SER A 441 6.14 46.98 2.68
#